data_AF-A0A9J6N1Q3-F1
#
_entry.id   AF-A0A9J6N1Q3-F1
#
_cell.length_a   1.000
_cell.length_b   1.000
_cell.length_c   1.000
_cell.angle_alpha   90.00
_cell.angle_beta   90.00
_cell.angle_gamma   90.00
#
_symmetry.space_group_name_H-M   'P 1'
#
loop_
_entity.id
_entity.type
_entity.pdbx_description
1 polymer ?
#
loop_
_entity_poly.entity_id
_entity_poly.type
_entity_poly.pdbx_seq_one_letter_code
_entity_poly.pdbx_strand_id
1 'polypeptide(L)'
;MSNPNIPNITPTISLSVGQTVPLLLSSIALEELALAHLLNAEAEKLQFVLGTLTPARTTFTPATVSITNLLTVDTSVQRTLRDVIKKEMLLEFKFENTLDLAGFLANLGTSTFTTPGLTTITVPDFATTARIQAIGAKGGDFLGSATGGLGASIEGTFPVTPGETLSIFVGEKGIDNATSGAGGGGGSFVWRGSTLNSTTLLVAAGGGGGGITGSGGKGGDATVLFNATGGAGGTNIIAGGFGGAGGTGPQGNGTSGGLGAGGGGGGSDSAPSGGGGGGGGFAGGGGGGGGGFNAVNADGGGGGGGGSYNAGSSQVNTAGVGTGDGQVTISFSGL
;
A
#
# COMPACT_ATOMS: atom_id res chain seq x y z
N MET A 1 -40.76 31.27 -37.40
CA MET A 1 -40.76 31.63 -35.96
C MET A 1 -39.41 31.24 -35.39
N SER A 2 -38.85 32.01 -34.45
CA SER A 2 -37.63 31.64 -33.73
C SER A 2 -37.97 30.76 -32.53
N ASN A 3 -37.40 29.56 -32.44
CA ASN A 3 -37.52 28.76 -31.21
C ASN A 3 -36.81 29.46 -30.04
N PRO A 4 -37.26 29.25 -28.78
CA PRO A 4 -36.52 29.70 -27.61
C PRO A 4 -35.14 29.02 -27.56
N ASN A 5 -34.07 29.82 -27.54
CA ASN A 5 -32.71 29.31 -27.45
C ASN A 5 -32.36 29.09 -25.98
N ILE A 6 -32.55 27.86 -25.48
CA ILE A 6 -32.23 27.50 -24.10
C ILE A 6 -30.70 27.58 -23.90
N PRO A 7 -30.20 28.30 -22.88
CA PRO A 7 -28.75 28.37 -22.62
C PRO A 7 -28.17 26.98 -22.36
N ASN A 8 -27.00 26.69 -22.95
CA ASN A 8 -26.27 25.46 -22.68
C ASN A 8 -25.72 25.47 -21.25
N ILE A 9 -26.37 24.75 -20.33
CA ILE A 9 -25.87 24.55 -18.97
C ILE A 9 -24.85 23.41 -18.98
N THR A 10 -23.56 23.74 -18.86
CA THR A 10 -22.52 22.74 -18.56
C THR A 10 -22.28 22.73 -17.05
N PRO A 11 -22.78 21.72 -16.31
CA PRO A 11 -22.64 21.68 -14.86
C PRO A 11 -21.18 21.41 -14.46
N THR A 12 -20.62 22.26 -13.60
CA THR A 12 -19.31 22.05 -12.98
C THR A 12 -19.43 21.03 -11.84
N ILE A 13 -19.30 19.74 -12.17
CA ILE A 13 -19.34 18.65 -11.18
C ILE A 13 -17.99 18.61 -10.44
N SER A 14 -17.98 19.01 -9.16
CA SER A 14 -16.80 19.04 -8.30
C SER A 14 -16.78 17.89 -7.27
N LEU A 15 -17.27 16.71 -7.66
CA LEU A 15 -17.33 15.52 -6.82
C LEU A 15 -16.25 14.53 -7.23
N SER A 16 -15.45 14.05 -6.27
CA SER A 16 -14.52 12.95 -6.51
C SER A 16 -15.22 11.59 -6.44
N VAL A 17 -14.59 10.58 -7.04
CA VAL A 17 -15.06 9.18 -6.93
C VAL A 17 -15.07 8.72 -5.47
N GLY A 18 -14.07 9.12 -4.66
CA GLY A 18 -14.04 8.87 -3.22
C GLY A 18 -15.23 9.50 -2.48
N GLN A 19 -15.56 10.76 -2.76
CA GLN A 19 -16.72 11.44 -2.17
C GLN A 19 -18.08 10.83 -2.56
N THR A 20 -18.14 10.13 -3.70
CA THR A 20 -19.40 9.60 -4.25
C THR A 20 -19.99 8.49 -3.36
N VAL A 21 -19.18 7.59 -2.81
CA VAL A 21 -19.67 6.50 -1.95
C VAL A 21 -20.28 7.02 -0.63
N PRO A 22 -19.63 7.88 0.17
CA PRO A 22 -20.24 8.48 1.35
C PRO A 22 -21.53 9.26 1.05
N LEU A 23 -21.62 9.94 -0.10
CA LEU A 23 -22.84 10.66 -0.51
C LEU A 23 -23.98 9.71 -0.89
N LEU A 24 -23.70 8.59 -1.57
CA LEU A 24 -24.69 7.54 -1.85
C LEU A 24 -25.20 6.92 -0.54
N LEU A 25 -24.32 6.53 0.37
CA LEU A 25 -24.69 6.01 1.70
C LEU A 25 -25.50 7.03 2.51
N SER A 26 -25.13 8.32 2.45
CA SER A 26 -25.90 9.40 3.09
C SER A 26 -27.29 9.57 2.45
N SER A 27 -27.42 9.41 1.13
CA SER A 27 -28.72 9.48 0.45
C SER A 27 -29.65 8.33 0.83
N ILE A 28 -29.09 7.12 1.01
CA ILE A 28 -29.81 5.96 1.54
C ILE A 28 -30.29 6.26 2.96
N ALA A 29 -29.40 6.70 3.86
CA ALA A 29 -29.77 7.06 5.24
C ALA A 29 -30.83 8.18 5.36
N LEU A 30 -30.91 9.08 4.37
CA LEU A 30 -31.96 10.10 4.30
C LEU A 30 -33.30 9.54 3.77
N GLU A 31 -33.28 8.57 2.84
CA GLU A 31 -34.47 7.82 2.44
C GLU A 31 -35.01 6.96 3.60
N GLU A 32 -34.14 6.27 4.34
CA GLU A 32 -34.46 5.52 5.57
C GLU A 32 -35.14 6.40 6.63
N LEU A 33 -34.55 7.57 6.94
CA LEU A 33 -35.10 8.51 7.92
C LEU A 33 -36.50 9.02 7.52
N ALA A 34 -36.73 9.23 6.22
CA ALA A 34 -38.04 9.62 5.70
C ALA A 34 -39.09 8.50 5.83
N LEU A 35 -38.70 7.23 5.63
CA LEU A 35 -39.56 6.07 5.84
C LEU A 35 -39.90 5.88 7.32
N ALA A 36 -38.93 6.06 8.23
CA ALA A 36 -39.16 6.02 9.67
C ALA A 36 -40.19 7.07 10.15
N HIS A 37 -40.10 8.31 9.63
CA HIS A 37 -41.10 9.35 9.92
C HIS A 37 -42.50 9.01 9.35
N LEU A 38 -42.56 8.41 8.17
CA LEU A 38 -43.81 7.97 7.55
C LEU A 38 -44.46 6.82 8.34
N LEU A 39 -43.67 5.85 8.81
CA LEU A 39 -44.14 4.78 9.71
C LEU A 39 -44.70 5.34 11.02
N ASN A 40 -44.05 6.33 11.63
CA ASN A 40 -44.55 7.01 12.82
C ASN A 40 -45.89 7.74 12.54
N ALA A 41 -46.03 8.40 11.39
CA ALA A 41 -47.28 9.08 11.02
C ALA A 41 -48.46 8.09 10.82
N GLU A 42 -48.22 6.89 10.30
CA GLU A 42 -49.24 5.83 10.25
C GLU A 42 -49.57 5.28 11.65
N ALA A 43 -48.59 5.20 12.57
CA ALA A 43 -48.83 4.81 13.96
C ALA A 43 -49.65 5.85 14.73
N GLU A 44 -49.34 7.15 14.61
CA GLU A 44 -50.13 8.25 15.18
C GLU A 44 -51.56 8.25 14.63
N LYS A 45 -51.74 7.97 13.32
CA LYS A 45 -53.06 7.84 12.69
C LYS A 45 -53.90 6.71 13.33
N LEU A 46 -53.29 5.57 13.64
CA LEU A 46 -53.97 4.49 14.37
C LEU A 46 -54.31 4.92 15.80
N GLN A 47 -53.36 5.49 16.55
CA GLN A 47 -53.58 5.93 17.93
C GLN A 47 -54.69 6.98 18.04
N PHE A 48 -54.76 7.90 17.06
CA PHE A 48 -55.80 8.93 16.93
C PHE A 48 -57.19 8.32 16.70
N VAL A 49 -57.33 7.40 15.74
CA VAL A 49 -58.63 6.77 15.44
C VAL A 49 -59.10 5.83 16.56
N LEU A 50 -58.16 5.23 17.31
CA LEU A 50 -58.42 4.46 18.53
C LEU A 50 -58.67 5.33 19.78
N GLY A 51 -58.54 6.67 19.68
CA GLY A 51 -58.76 7.60 20.81
C GLY A 51 -57.68 7.57 21.90
N THR A 52 -56.53 6.91 21.64
CA THR A 52 -55.40 6.85 22.57
C THR A 52 -54.44 8.05 22.43
N LEU A 53 -54.36 8.63 21.23
CA LEU A 53 -53.76 9.95 21.02
C LEU A 53 -54.83 11.03 21.24
N THR A 54 -54.68 11.85 22.28
CA THR A 54 -55.61 12.95 22.58
C THR A 54 -55.18 14.24 21.85
N PRO A 55 -55.92 14.70 20.82
CA PRO A 55 -55.55 15.92 20.10
C PRO A 55 -55.85 17.16 20.96
N ALA A 56 -55.03 18.20 20.83
CA ALA A 56 -55.23 19.49 21.52
C ALA A 56 -56.51 20.26 21.12
N ARG A 57 -57.35 19.71 20.23
CA ARG A 57 -58.63 20.27 19.77
C ARG A 57 -59.58 19.14 19.38
N THR A 58 -60.68 18.98 20.13
CA THR A 58 -61.52 17.77 20.13
C THR A 58 -62.93 18.00 19.56
N THR A 59 -63.04 18.27 18.26
CA THR A 59 -64.34 18.32 17.56
C THR A 59 -64.23 17.68 16.17
N PHE A 60 -64.66 16.42 16.07
CA PHE A 60 -64.78 15.71 14.80
C PHE A 60 -66.23 15.27 14.58
N THR A 61 -66.70 15.39 13.34
CA THR A 61 -68.06 15.02 12.92
C THR A 61 -67.97 14.02 11.75
N PRO A 62 -68.53 12.81 11.84
CA PRO A 62 -69.37 12.29 12.93
C PRO A 62 -68.62 12.10 14.26
N ALA A 63 -69.32 12.24 15.38
CA ALA A 63 -68.78 12.03 16.71
C ALA A 63 -68.60 10.54 17.09
N THR A 64 -68.97 9.62 16.20
CA THR A 64 -68.91 8.17 16.39
C THR A 64 -68.06 7.52 15.29
N VAL A 65 -66.98 6.85 15.70
CA VAL A 65 -66.16 6.02 14.81
C VAL A 65 -66.87 4.69 14.56
N SER A 66 -67.07 4.32 13.30
CA SER A 66 -67.66 3.03 12.93
C SER A 66 -66.59 1.94 12.71
N ILE A 67 -66.99 0.68 12.80
CA ILE A 67 -66.13 -0.47 12.43
C ILE A 67 -65.69 -0.36 10.97
N THR A 68 -66.55 0.13 10.08
CA THR A 68 -66.21 0.38 8.66
C THR A 68 -65.12 1.43 8.50
N ASN A 69 -65.12 2.48 9.32
CA ASN A 69 -64.06 3.50 9.31
C ASN A 69 -62.73 2.90 9.78
N LEU A 70 -62.75 2.11 10.87
CA LEU A 70 -61.57 1.40 11.37
C LEU A 70 -60.96 0.45 10.31
N LEU A 71 -61.78 -0.39 9.68
CA LEU A 71 -61.34 -1.29 8.61
C LEU A 71 -60.80 -0.54 7.38
N THR A 72 -61.33 0.65 7.08
CA THR A 72 -60.84 1.51 5.99
C THR A 72 -59.45 2.09 6.32
N VAL A 73 -59.24 2.52 7.57
CA VAL A 73 -57.94 3.02 8.05
C VAL A 73 -56.90 1.90 8.10
N ASP A 74 -57.24 0.74 8.66
CA ASP A 74 -56.41 -0.47 8.68
C ASP A 74 -56.00 -0.90 7.26
N THR A 75 -56.95 -1.00 6.32
CA THR A 75 -56.66 -1.31 4.90
C THR A 75 -55.72 -0.27 4.27
N SER A 76 -55.79 0.99 4.69
CA SER A 76 -54.90 2.05 4.21
C SER A 76 -53.50 1.92 4.79
N VAL A 77 -53.36 1.73 6.11
CA VAL A 77 -52.08 1.47 6.80
C VAL A 77 -51.42 0.22 6.22
N GLN A 78 -52.15 -0.89 6.04
CA GLN A 78 -51.65 -2.11 5.42
C GLN A 78 -51.22 -1.92 3.96
N ARG A 79 -51.77 -0.95 3.22
CA ARG A 79 -51.24 -0.59 1.89
C ARG A 79 -49.91 0.14 2.06
N THR A 80 -49.88 1.20 2.87
CA THR A 80 -48.68 1.99 3.15
C THR A 80 -47.51 1.13 3.63
N LEU A 81 -47.72 0.24 4.62
CA LEU A 81 -46.70 -0.68 5.12
C LEU A 81 -46.15 -1.63 4.03
N ARG A 82 -47.00 -2.14 3.14
CA ARG A 82 -46.55 -2.98 2.00
C ARG A 82 -45.78 -2.18 0.95
N ASP A 83 -46.02 -0.89 0.82
CA ASP A 83 -45.28 -0.02 -0.09
C ASP A 83 -43.95 0.46 0.54
N VAL A 84 -43.91 0.65 1.86
CA VAL A 84 -42.65 0.79 2.63
C VAL A 84 -41.78 -0.45 2.47
N ILE A 85 -42.28 -1.67 2.75
CA ILE A 85 -41.47 -2.91 2.64
C ILE A 85 -40.86 -3.11 1.24
N LYS A 86 -41.55 -2.71 0.16
CA LYS A 86 -40.96 -2.71 -1.20
C LYS A 86 -39.83 -1.70 -1.36
N LYS A 87 -39.92 -0.57 -0.66
CA LYS A 87 -38.95 0.50 -0.67
C LYS A 87 -37.71 0.17 0.19
N GLU A 88 -37.89 -0.52 1.31
CA GLU A 88 -36.83 -1.15 2.12
C GLU A 88 -35.98 -2.10 1.25
N MET A 89 -36.60 -3.09 0.59
CA MET A 89 -35.87 -4.03 -0.29
C MET A 89 -35.13 -3.31 -1.43
N LEU A 90 -35.65 -2.19 -1.92
CA LEU A 90 -34.96 -1.37 -2.94
C LEU A 90 -33.82 -0.52 -2.35
N LEU A 91 -33.86 -0.20 -1.06
CA LEU A 91 -32.79 0.48 -0.33
C LEU A 91 -31.67 -0.49 0.07
N GLU A 92 -32.02 -1.72 0.45
CA GLU A 92 -31.11 -2.85 0.63
C GLU A 92 -30.29 -3.08 -0.65
N PHE A 93 -30.93 -3.25 -1.81
CA PHE A 93 -30.20 -3.36 -3.09
C PHE A 93 -29.36 -2.11 -3.42
N LYS A 94 -29.80 -0.89 -3.12
CA LYS A 94 -28.96 0.32 -3.28
C LYS A 94 -27.72 0.27 -2.39
N PHE A 95 -27.87 -0.19 -1.15
CA PHE A 95 -26.82 -0.26 -0.15
C PHE A 95 -25.77 -1.31 -0.53
N GLU A 96 -26.18 -2.53 -0.88
CA GLU A 96 -25.30 -3.59 -1.40
C GLU A 96 -24.46 -3.10 -2.60
N ASN A 97 -25.11 -2.56 -3.64
CA ASN A 97 -24.41 -2.03 -4.81
C ASN A 97 -23.44 -0.87 -4.47
N THR A 98 -23.73 -0.09 -3.42
CA THR A 98 -22.85 0.99 -2.95
C THR A 98 -21.64 0.46 -2.18
N LEU A 99 -21.79 -0.64 -1.43
CA LEU A 99 -20.68 -1.33 -0.77
C LEU A 99 -19.79 -2.09 -1.76
N ASP A 100 -20.37 -2.76 -2.76
CA ASP A 100 -19.62 -3.42 -3.84
C ASP A 100 -18.79 -2.40 -4.63
N LEU A 101 -19.35 -1.22 -4.93
CA LEU A 101 -18.60 -0.11 -5.52
C LEU A 101 -17.44 0.33 -4.62
N ALA A 102 -17.63 0.43 -3.31
CA ALA A 102 -16.55 0.77 -2.37
C ALA A 102 -15.42 -0.28 -2.37
N GLY A 103 -15.78 -1.58 -2.37
CA GLY A 103 -14.81 -2.68 -2.44
C GLY A 103 -14.06 -2.74 -3.77
N PHE A 104 -14.73 -2.45 -4.89
CA PHE A 104 -14.11 -2.34 -6.21
C PHE A 104 -13.09 -1.18 -6.26
N LEU A 105 -13.46 -0.01 -5.74
CA LEU A 105 -12.59 1.17 -5.68
C LEU A 105 -11.35 0.95 -4.79
N ALA A 106 -11.49 0.25 -3.67
CA ALA A 106 -10.36 -0.12 -2.81
C ALA A 106 -9.34 -1.03 -3.54
N ASN A 107 -9.82 -1.96 -4.38
CA ASN A 107 -8.95 -2.82 -5.19
C ASN A 107 -8.30 -2.05 -6.35
N LEU A 108 -9.02 -1.15 -7.03
CA LEU A 108 -8.42 -0.24 -8.04
C LEU A 108 -7.35 0.68 -7.46
N GLY A 109 -7.40 0.97 -6.16
CA GLY A 109 -6.37 1.73 -5.46
C GLY A 109 -5.02 1.00 -5.33
N THR A 110 -4.95 -0.32 -5.53
CA THR A 110 -3.72 -1.09 -5.25
C THR A 110 -2.96 -1.49 -6.52
N SER A 111 -1.66 -1.21 -6.54
CA SER A 111 -0.72 -1.57 -7.62
C SER A 111 0.55 -2.20 -7.05
N THR A 112 0.96 -3.35 -7.60
CA THR A 112 2.16 -4.08 -7.19
C THR A 112 3.13 -4.24 -8.36
N PHE A 113 4.42 -3.99 -8.07
CA PHE A 113 5.53 -3.98 -9.01
C PHE A 113 6.57 -5.00 -8.55
N THR A 114 6.90 -5.97 -9.41
CA THR A 114 7.83 -7.08 -9.12
C THR A 114 8.92 -7.26 -10.18
N THR A 115 8.86 -6.52 -11.30
CA THR A 115 9.93 -6.52 -12.30
C THR A 115 11.03 -5.56 -11.86
N PRO A 116 12.30 -6.00 -11.73
CA PRO A 116 13.40 -5.12 -11.36
C PRO A 116 13.59 -3.93 -12.30
N GLY A 117 14.08 -2.81 -11.76
CA GLY A 117 14.33 -1.57 -12.50
C GLY A 117 13.41 -0.41 -12.11
N LEU A 118 13.43 0.64 -12.93
CA LEU A 118 12.71 1.90 -12.72
C LEU A 118 11.36 1.92 -13.46
N THR A 119 10.31 2.32 -12.76
CA THR A 119 8.98 2.61 -13.32
C THR A 119 8.33 3.81 -12.61
N THR A 120 7.20 4.30 -13.10
CA THR A 120 6.48 5.45 -12.55
C THR A 120 4.97 5.24 -12.56
N ILE A 121 4.27 5.68 -11.52
CA ILE A 121 2.81 5.73 -11.44
C ILE A 121 2.33 7.15 -11.16
N THR A 122 1.19 7.54 -11.73
CA THR A 122 0.49 8.78 -11.37
C THR A 122 -0.52 8.48 -10.27
N VAL A 123 -0.53 9.31 -9.22
CA VAL A 123 -1.50 9.22 -8.12
C VAL A 123 -2.92 9.45 -8.66
N PRO A 124 -3.87 8.51 -8.47
CA PRO A 124 -5.24 8.65 -9.00
C PRO A 124 -5.96 9.89 -8.48
N ASP A 125 -6.89 10.44 -9.28
CA ASP A 125 -7.59 11.69 -8.98
C ASP A 125 -8.40 11.69 -7.66
N PHE A 126 -8.74 10.52 -7.14
CA PHE A 126 -9.43 10.37 -5.86
C PHE A 126 -8.49 10.34 -4.65
N ALA A 127 -7.20 10.07 -4.84
CA ALA A 127 -6.31 9.66 -3.77
C ALA A 127 -5.68 10.84 -3.01
N THR A 128 -5.83 10.82 -1.68
CA THR A 128 -5.24 11.81 -0.75
C THR A 128 -4.20 11.16 0.18
N THR A 129 -4.21 9.84 0.28
CA THR A 129 -3.22 9.05 1.02
C THR A 129 -2.76 7.82 0.22
N ALA A 130 -1.53 7.39 0.45
CA ALA A 130 -0.96 6.17 -0.10
C ALA A 130 -0.29 5.37 1.02
N ARG A 131 -0.66 4.09 1.16
CA ARG A 131 0.05 3.10 1.97
C ARG A 131 1.04 2.40 1.04
N ILE A 132 2.33 2.54 1.31
CA ILE A 132 3.40 2.08 0.43
C ILE A 132 4.25 1.06 1.19
N GLN A 133 4.36 -0.14 0.64
CA GLN A 133 5.29 -1.19 1.06
C GLN A 133 6.39 -1.35 0.02
N ALA A 134 7.64 -1.33 0.45
CA ALA A 134 8.78 -1.77 -0.34
C ALA A 134 9.40 -3.02 0.29
N ILE A 135 9.82 -3.97 -0.54
CA ILE A 135 10.54 -5.17 -0.15
C ILE A 135 11.84 -5.21 -0.95
N GLY A 136 12.98 -5.25 -0.27
CA GLY A 136 14.30 -5.38 -0.89
C GLY A 136 14.55 -6.79 -1.39
N ALA A 137 15.43 -6.95 -2.36
CA ALA A 137 15.75 -8.25 -2.93
C ALA A 137 16.68 -9.09 -2.02
N LYS A 138 16.68 -10.40 -2.25
CA LYS A 138 17.58 -11.36 -1.61
C LYS A 138 18.98 -11.29 -2.22
N GLY A 139 20.01 -11.49 -1.41
CA GLY A 139 21.36 -11.77 -1.89
C GLY A 139 21.47 -13.14 -2.58
N GLY A 140 22.47 -13.28 -3.44
CA GLY A 140 22.83 -14.52 -4.10
C GLY A 140 23.39 -15.55 -3.14
N ASP A 141 23.11 -16.81 -3.44
CA ASP A 141 23.55 -17.98 -2.70
C ASP A 141 24.91 -18.45 -3.20
N PHE A 142 25.81 -18.83 -2.29
CA PHE A 142 26.93 -19.68 -2.65
C PHE A 142 26.43 -21.12 -2.78
N LEU A 143 26.31 -21.60 -4.02
CA LEU A 143 25.69 -22.87 -4.36
C LEU A 143 26.37 -24.03 -3.62
N GLY A 144 25.61 -24.71 -2.77
CA GLY A 144 26.07 -25.85 -1.98
C GLY A 144 26.84 -25.52 -0.68
N SER A 145 27.00 -24.24 -0.31
CA SER A 145 27.71 -23.88 0.94
C SER A 145 26.97 -22.89 1.84
N ALA A 146 26.50 -21.75 1.32
CA ALA A 146 25.93 -20.70 2.16
C ALA A 146 24.82 -19.91 1.46
N THR A 147 23.82 -19.50 2.24
CA THR A 147 22.71 -18.67 1.73
C THR A 147 23.08 -17.19 1.71
N GLY A 148 22.70 -16.49 0.65
CA GLY A 148 22.58 -15.03 0.66
C GLY A 148 21.48 -14.57 1.62
N GLY A 149 21.67 -13.40 2.22
CA GLY A 149 20.75 -12.79 3.18
C GLY A 149 19.46 -12.32 2.52
N LEU A 150 18.41 -12.19 3.32
CA LEU A 150 17.07 -11.78 2.90
C LEU A 150 16.93 -10.24 2.92
N GLY A 151 16.16 -9.68 1.98
CA GLY A 151 15.88 -8.24 1.94
C GLY A 151 14.91 -7.78 3.03
N ALA A 152 14.82 -6.48 3.30
CA ALA A 152 13.88 -5.94 4.30
C ALA A 152 12.48 -5.78 3.72
N SER A 153 11.45 -5.69 4.56
CA SER A 153 10.11 -5.19 4.20
C SER A 153 9.80 -3.94 5.01
N ILE A 154 9.40 -2.86 4.34
CA ILE A 154 9.31 -1.50 4.88
C ILE A 154 8.03 -0.85 4.38
N GLU A 155 7.11 -0.58 5.29
CA GLU A 155 5.76 -0.13 4.95
C GLU A 155 5.35 1.10 5.75
N GLY A 156 4.80 2.11 5.09
CA GLY A 156 4.37 3.37 5.72
C GLY A 156 3.20 4.02 4.99
N THR A 157 2.54 4.97 5.65
CA THR A 157 1.44 5.77 5.08
C THR A 157 1.90 7.21 4.82
N PHE A 158 1.53 7.73 3.66
CA PHE A 158 1.96 9.03 3.15
C PHE A 158 0.77 9.86 2.68
N PRO A 159 0.72 11.18 2.93
CA PRO A 159 -0.16 12.06 2.18
C PRO A 159 0.30 12.14 0.72
N VAL A 160 -0.63 12.12 -0.22
CA VAL A 160 -0.34 12.28 -1.66
C VAL A 160 -1.30 13.27 -2.31
N THR A 161 -0.89 13.84 -3.43
CA THR A 161 -1.69 14.80 -4.20
C THR A 161 -2.23 14.14 -5.48
N PRO A 162 -3.54 14.24 -5.77
CA PRO A 162 -4.11 13.86 -7.06
C PRO A 162 -3.26 14.34 -8.25
N GLY A 163 -2.89 13.42 -9.15
CA GLY A 163 -2.08 13.71 -10.32
C GLY A 163 -0.57 13.85 -10.11
N GLU A 164 -0.03 13.73 -8.89
CA GLU A 164 1.44 13.71 -8.71
C GLU A 164 2.05 12.40 -9.23
N THR A 165 3.30 12.44 -9.70
CA THR A 165 4.02 11.24 -10.13
C THR A 165 4.82 10.66 -8.97
N LEU A 166 4.69 9.35 -8.72
CA LEU A 166 5.59 8.58 -7.87
C LEU A 166 6.51 7.74 -8.76
N SER A 167 7.82 7.89 -8.57
CA SER A 167 8.84 7.03 -9.17
C SER A 167 9.12 5.85 -8.23
N ILE A 168 9.26 4.67 -8.83
CA ILE A 168 9.37 3.38 -8.16
C ILE A 168 10.60 2.67 -8.71
N PHE A 169 11.47 2.18 -7.82
CA PHE A 169 12.55 1.26 -8.19
C PHE A 169 12.38 -0.07 -7.47
N VAL A 170 12.48 -1.17 -8.22
CA VAL A 170 12.44 -2.53 -7.71
C VAL A 170 13.84 -3.15 -7.81
N GLY A 171 14.37 -3.64 -6.69
CA GLY A 171 15.68 -4.29 -6.63
C GLY A 171 15.72 -5.66 -7.33
N GLU A 172 16.86 -6.02 -7.88
CA GLU A 172 17.13 -7.35 -8.45
C GLU A 172 17.76 -8.30 -7.43
N LYS A 173 17.46 -9.60 -7.53
CA LYS A 173 18.12 -10.64 -6.72
C LYS A 173 19.63 -10.67 -7.02
N GLY A 174 20.45 -10.78 -5.98
CA GLY A 174 21.88 -11.02 -6.13
C GLY A 174 22.18 -12.32 -6.87
N ILE A 175 23.22 -12.30 -7.70
CA ILE A 175 23.60 -13.42 -8.57
C ILE A 175 24.18 -14.56 -7.73
N ASP A 176 23.60 -15.76 -7.87
CA ASP A 176 24.09 -17.01 -7.27
C ASP A 176 25.42 -17.45 -7.90
N ASN A 177 26.32 -18.02 -7.09
CA ASN A 177 27.69 -18.35 -7.53
C ASN A 177 28.16 -19.69 -6.93
N ALA A 178 29.00 -20.44 -7.65
CA ALA A 178 29.56 -21.73 -7.22
C ALA A 178 31.09 -21.73 -7.07
N THR A 179 31.76 -20.61 -7.35
CA THR A 179 33.23 -20.54 -7.47
C THR A 179 33.87 -19.38 -6.70
N SER A 180 33.10 -18.33 -6.43
CA SER A 180 33.52 -17.09 -5.76
C SER A 180 32.34 -16.51 -4.96
N GLY A 181 32.56 -15.46 -4.17
CA GLY A 181 31.50 -14.77 -3.44
C GLY A 181 30.29 -14.43 -4.33
N ALA A 182 29.09 -14.71 -3.83
CA ALA A 182 27.84 -14.41 -4.51
C ALA A 182 27.50 -12.91 -4.38
N GLY A 183 26.64 -12.42 -5.29
CA GLY A 183 26.26 -11.02 -5.31
C GLY A 183 25.29 -10.65 -4.18
N GLY A 184 25.31 -9.41 -3.69
CA GLY A 184 24.20 -8.92 -2.85
C GLY A 184 22.95 -8.58 -3.68
N GLY A 185 21.80 -8.46 -3.04
CA GLY A 185 20.52 -8.06 -3.66
C GLY A 185 20.32 -6.55 -3.62
N GLY A 186 19.59 -6.02 -4.62
CA GLY A 186 19.23 -4.60 -4.67
C GLY A 186 18.12 -4.21 -3.69
N GLY A 187 18.13 -2.96 -3.24
CA GLY A 187 17.02 -2.38 -2.50
C GLY A 187 15.87 -1.92 -3.40
N SER A 188 14.69 -1.72 -2.81
CA SER A 188 13.48 -1.22 -3.48
C SER A 188 13.00 0.09 -2.85
N PHE A 189 12.63 1.08 -3.66
CA PHE A 189 12.43 2.48 -3.24
C PHE A 189 11.23 3.14 -3.91
N VAL A 190 10.61 4.12 -3.25
CA VAL A 190 9.58 4.99 -3.85
C VAL A 190 9.82 6.45 -3.48
N TRP A 191 9.78 7.36 -4.46
CA TRP A 191 9.96 8.80 -4.27
C TRP A 191 9.03 9.65 -5.15
N ARG A 192 8.79 10.90 -4.77
CA ARG A 192 8.00 11.87 -5.54
C ARG A 192 8.78 12.44 -6.73
N GLY A 193 8.09 12.59 -7.87
CA GLY A 193 8.63 13.18 -9.09
C GLY A 193 9.78 12.38 -9.69
N SER A 194 10.52 13.00 -10.61
CA SER A 194 11.64 12.37 -11.33
C SER A 194 12.98 12.38 -10.56
N THR A 195 13.11 13.18 -9.50
CA THR A 195 14.39 13.44 -8.84
C THR A 195 14.42 12.88 -7.42
N LEU A 196 15.25 11.86 -7.18
CA LEU A 196 15.49 11.29 -5.86
C LEU A 196 16.36 12.22 -5.01
N ASN A 197 15.85 12.64 -3.85
CA ASN A 197 16.59 13.38 -2.82
C ASN A 197 15.94 13.18 -1.43
N SER A 198 16.54 13.74 -0.38
CA SER A 198 16.10 13.60 1.02
C SER A 198 14.72 14.21 1.35
N THR A 199 14.07 14.91 0.42
CA THR A 199 12.70 15.45 0.58
C THR A 199 11.67 14.77 -0.32
N THR A 200 12.10 14.05 -1.36
CA THR A 200 11.20 13.32 -2.27
C THR A 200 11.06 11.84 -1.91
N LEU A 201 12.06 11.22 -1.26
CA LEU A 201 12.04 9.82 -0.84
C LEU A 201 10.94 9.54 0.21
N LEU A 202 10.14 8.49 -0.02
CA LEU A 202 9.02 8.08 0.85
C LEU A 202 9.38 6.82 1.65
N VAL A 203 9.65 5.71 0.95
CA VAL A 203 10.10 4.44 1.54
C VAL A 203 11.30 3.87 0.81
N ALA A 204 12.00 3.00 1.52
CA ALA A 204 13.20 2.32 1.08
C ALA A 204 13.41 1.04 1.88
N ALA A 205 13.47 -0.11 1.20
CA ALA A 205 13.86 -1.38 1.78
C ALA A 205 15.22 -1.83 1.24
N GLY A 206 16.18 -2.09 2.14
CA GLY A 206 17.49 -2.62 1.77
C GLY A 206 17.42 -4.07 1.28
N GLY A 207 18.34 -4.45 0.39
CA GLY A 207 18.54 -5.82 -0.08
C GLY A 207 19.60 -6.58 0.74
N GLY A 208 19.49 -7.90 0.79
CA GLY A 208 20.37 -8.76 1.59
C GLY A 208 21.76 -8.98 0.95
N GLY A 209 22.77 -9.27 1.76
CA GLY A 209 24.13 -9.52 1.29
C GLY A 209 24.32 -10.90 0.65
N GLY A 210 25.35 -11.05 -0.18
CA GLY A 210 25.70 -12.30 -0.86
C GLY A 210 26.49 -13.29 0.02
N GLY A 211 26.27 -14.58 -0.20
CA GLY A 211 26.97 -15.67 0.49
C GLY A 211 28.38 -15.98 -0.03
N ILE A 212 29.15 -16.76 0.73
CA ILE A 212 30.48 -17.29 0.39
C ILE A 212 30.71 -18.65 1.06
N THR A 213 31.73 -19.40 0.63
CA THR A 213 32.24 -20.56 1.35
C THR A 213 32.79 -20.21 2.73
N GLY A 214 32.59 -21.10 3.71
CA GLY A 214 33.26 -21.04 5.01
C GLY A 214 32.33 -20.85 6.22
N SER A 215 32.91 -20.95 7.41
CA SER A 215 32.19 -21.04 8.70
C SER A 215 31.36 -19.80 9.06
N GLY A 216 31.64 -18.65 8.45
CA GLY A 216 30.90 -17.39 8.59
C GLY A 216 30.24 -16.92 7.29
N GLY A 217 30.10 -17.79 6.29
CA GLY A 217 29.85 -17.39 4.90
C GLY A 217 28.41 -17.01 4.52
N LYS A 218 27.46 -16.94 5.47
CA LYS A 218 26.10 -16.47 5.14
C LYS A 218 26.09 -14.97 4.88
N GLY A 219 25.36 -14.56 3.84
CA GLY A 219 25.07 -13.14 3.62
C GLY A 219 24.17 -12.58 4.72
N GLY A 220 24.42 -11.35 5.14
CA GLY A 220 23.64 -10.68 6.17
C GLY A 220 22.28 -10.23 5.66
N ASP A 221 21.23 -10.46 6.45
CA ASP A 221 19.89 -9.93 6.17
C ASP A 221 19.89 -8.40 6.20
N ALA A 222 19.05 -7.79 5.36
CA ALA A 222 18.85 -6.35 5.34
C ALA A 222 18.07 -5.88 6.57
N THR A 223 18.37 -4.64 6.97
CA THR A 223 17.98 -4.09 8.26
C THR A 223 16.94 -2.99 8.13
N VAL A 224 16.08 -2.85 9.14
CA VAL A 224 15.00 -1.84 9.20
C VAL A 224 15.48 -0.43 9.57
N LEU A 225 16.76 -0.28 9.94
CA LEU A 225 17.30 0.98 10.46
C LEU A 225 18.06 1.77 9.38
N PHE A 226 17.91 3.10 9.45
CA PHE A 226 18.50 4.11 8.56
C PHE A 226 20.03 4.00 8.36
N ASN A 227 20.73 3.46 9.36
CA ASN A 227 22.19 3.41 9.45
C ASN A 227 22.68 2.19 10.26
N ALA A 228 21.99 1.04 10.19
CA ALA A 228 22.50 -0.16 10.85
C ALA A 228 23.68 -0.76 10.07
N THR A 229 24.80 -0.92 10.76
CA THR A 229 26.09 -1.24 10.17
C THR A 229 26.21 -2.71 9.82
N GLY A 230 25.84 -3.06 8.58
CA GLY A 230 26.43 -4.19 7.88
C GLY A 230 27.89 -3.94 7.48
N GLY A 231 28.75 -3.45 8.39
CA GLY A 231 30.21 -3.30 8.17
C GLY A 231 30.82 -1.90 7.98
N ALA A 232 30.03 -0.81 8.13
CA ALA A 232 30.44 0.60 8.25
C ALA A 232 31.10 1.31 7.01
N GLY A 233 30.87 2.61 6.77
CA GLY A 233 29.84 3.51 7.32
C GLY A 233 30.18 5.02 7.31
N GLY A 234 29.15 5.87 7.28
CA GLY A 234 29.19 7.28 7.73
C GLY A 234 28.94 8.36 6.65
N THR A 235 28.36 9.53 6.94
CA THR A 235 27.72 10.05 8.19
C THR A 235 26.60 11.10 7.94
N ASN A 236 26.12 11.32 6.70
CA ASN A 236 25.31 12.51 6.36
C ASN A 236 24.00 12.19 5.60
N ILE A 237 22.91 12.88 5.96
CA ILE A 237 21.49 12.63 5.58
C ILE A 237 21.20 12.72 4.06
N ILE A 238 22.10 13.33 3.28
CA ILE A 238 21.97 13.46 1.82
C ILE A 238 22.58 12.25 1.08
N ALA A 239 23.47 11.49 1.74
CA ALA A 239 23.74 10.11 1.36
C ALA A 239 22.66 9.24 2.00
N GLY A 240 22.05 8.35 1.20
CA GLY A 240 21.08 7.40 1.75
C GLY A 240 21.76 6.25 2.50
N GLY A 241 20.95 5.30 2.96
CA GLY A 241 21.41 4.18 3.77
C GLY A 241 22.44 3.36 3.02
N PHE A 242 23.60 3.17 3.65
CA PHE A 242 24.73 2.47 3.06
C PHE A 242 24.35 1.10 2.53
N GLY A 243 24.91 0.74 1.38
CA GLY A 243 25.04 -0.66 1.04
C GLY A 243 25.87 -1.39 2.10
N GLY A 244 25.62 -2.67 2.29
CA GLY A 244 26.42 -3.50 3.19
C GLY A 244 27.88 -3.51 2.74
N ALA A 245 28.81 -3.67 3.68
CA ALA A 245 30.20 -3.92 3.37
C ALA A 245 30.35 -5.29 2.69
N GLY A 246 31.35 -5.39 1.82
CA GLY A 246 31.78 -6.68 1.30
C GLY A 246 32.48 -7.49 2.38
N GLY A 247 32.35 -8.81 2.32
CA GLY A 247 32.90 -9.72 3.32
C GLY A 247 34.42 -9.63 3.40
N THR A 248 34.97 -9.57 4.62
CA THR A 248 36.41 -9.62 4.87
C THR A 248 36.91 -11.07 4.82
N GLY A 249 38.09 -11.31 4.24
CA GLY A 249 38.76 -12.61 4.28
C GLY A 249 40.29 -12.50 4.37
N PRO A 250 41.02 -13.57 4.74
CA PRO A 250 42.46 -13.51 5.00
C PRO A 250 43.36 -13.13 3.82
N GLN A 251 42.81 -13.07 2.61
CA GLN A 251 43.52 -12.85 1.34
C GLN A 251 42.90 -11.73 0.47
N GLY A 252 41.85 -11.05 0.97
CA GLY A 252 41.13 -10.01 0.24
C GLY A 252 39.78 -9.66 0.87
N ASN A 253 39.25 -8.49 0.52
CA ASN A 253 37.90 -8.05 0.91
C ASN A 253 36.97 -8.10 -0.31
N GLY A 254 35.70 -8.46 -0.12
CA GLY A 254 34.65 -8.21 -1.10
C GLY A 254 34.38 -6.70 -1.26
N THR A 255 33.67 -6.31 -2.31
CA THR A 255 33.25 -4.91 -2.50
C THR A 255 32.01 -4.62 -1.67
N SER A 256 31.98 -3.41 -1.09
CA SER A 256 30.77 -2.88 -0.44
C SER A 256 29.72 -2.51 -1.49
N GLY A 257 28.45 -2.54 -1.10
CA GLY A 257 27.40 -1.90 -1.89
C GLY A 257 27.69 -0.39 -2.03
N GLY A 258 27.51 0.14 -3.24
CA GLY A 258 27.86 1.52 -3.58
C GLY A 258 26.72 2.51 -3.30
N LEU A 259 26.74 3.63 -4.04
CA LEU A 259 25.66 4.62 -4.08
C LEU A 259 24.97 4.55 -5.45
N GLY A 260 23.64 4.47 -5.50
CA GLY A 260 22.86 4.34 -6.75
C GLY A 260 21.51 3.63 -6.62
N ALA A 261 21.04 3.02 -7.71
CA ALA A 261 19.84 2.19 -7.79
C ALA A 261 20.01 1.09 -8.86
N GLY A 262 20.59 -0.04 -8.46
CA GLY A 262 20.97 -1.19 -9.31
C GLY A 262 22.09 -2.00 -8.65
N GLY A 263 22.18 -3.32 -8.90
CA GLY A 263 23.00 -4.28 -8.14
C GLY A 263 22.67 -4.33 -6.63
N GLY A 264 23.28 -5.14 -5.78
CA GLY A 264 24.61 -5.80 -5.80
C GLY A 264 25.03 -6.03 -4.32
N GLY A 265 26.27 -6.25 -3.85
CA GLY A 265 27.62 -6.00 -4.39
C GLY A 265 28.36 -7.18 -5.04
N GLY A 266 29.65 -6.97 -5.36
CA GLY A 266 30.55 -7.94 -6.03
C GLY A 266 31.84 -8.27 -5.28
N GLY A 267 32.67 -9.15 -5.85
CA GLY A 267 34.04 -9.41 -5.39
C GLY A 267 35.07 -8.57 -6.15
N SER A 268 36.36 -8.76 -5.88
CA SER A 268 37.44 -8.20 -6.70
C SER A 268 38.20 -9.32 -7.41
N ASP A 269 38.11 -9.41 -8.74
CA ASP A 269 38.79 -10.41 -9.59
C ASP A 269 40.30 -10.51 -9.33
N SER A 270 40.91 -9.44 -8.82
CA SER A 270 42.36 -9.35 -8.54
C SER A 270 42.81 -10.07 -7.26
N ALA A 271 41.90 -10.62 -6.45
CA ALA A 271 42.23 -11.35 -5.22
C ALA A 271 42.03 -12.88 -5.42
N PRO A 272 43.01 -13.73 -5.04
CA PRO A 272 42.89 -15.18 -5.13
C PRO A 272 41.99 -15.80 -4.03
N SER A 273 41.13 -14.99 -3.39
CA SER A 273 39.93 -15.40 -2.64
C SER A 273 39.08 -14.15 -2.39
N GLY A 274 37.94 -14.00 -3.07
CA GLY A 274 37.09 -12.80 -2.99
C GLY A 274 35.90 -12.97 -2.05
N GLY A 275 35.72 -12.03 -1.11
CA GLY A 275 34.61 -11.98 -0.15
C GLY A 275 33.21 -11.81 -0.77
N GLY A 276 32.15 -12.15 -0.04
CA GLY A 276 30.75 -11.99 -0.48
C GLY A 276 30.34 -10.52 -0.66
N GLY A 277 29.51 -10.21 -1.65
CA GLY A 277 29.12 -8.83 -1.97
C GLY A 277 28.08 -8.26 -1.00
N GLY A 278 28.26 -7.03 -0.51
CA GLY A 278 27.30 -6.41 0.42
C GLY A 278 26.05 -5.84 -0.27
N GLY A 279 24.87 -6.09 0.29
CA GLY A 279 23.54 -5.79 -0.26
C GLY A 279 23.23 -4.30 -0.40
N GLY A 280 22.36 -3.93 -1.34
CA GLY A 280 22.04 -2.53 -1.64
C GLY A 280 21.16 -1.84 -0.60
N GLY A 281 21.47 -0.58 -0.29
CA GLY A 281 20.64 0.33 0.52
C GLY A 281 19.94 1.40 -0.33
N PHE A 282 19.30 2.39 0.29
CA PHE A 282 18.60 3.46 -0.45
C PHE A 282 19.52 4.59 -0.89
N ALA A 283 19.34 5.03 -2.14
CA ALA A 283 20.41 5.67 -2.89
C ALA A 283 21.74 4.87 -2.82
N GLY A 284 21.65 3.54 -2.66
CA GLY A 284 22.71 2.62 -2.31
C GLY A 284 22.76 1.37 -3.20
N GLY A 285 22.86 1.54 -4.53
CA GLY A 285 22.98 0.42 -5.46
C GLY A 285 24.25 -0.39 -5.20
N GLY A 286 24.13 -1.72 -5.09
CA GLY A 286 25.32 -2.56 -4.96
C GLY A 286 26.05 -2.74 -6.30
N GLY A 287 27.31 -3.17 -6.27
CA GLY A 287 28.05 -3.58 -7.50
C GLY A 287 27.63 -4.96 -8.08
N GLY A 288 27.75 -5.15 -9.40
CA GLY A 288 27.58 -6.47 -10.02
C GLY A 288 28.63 -7.51 -9.59
N GLY A 289 28.34 -8.80 -9.82
CA GLY A 289 29.15 -9.94 -9.35
C GLY A 289 30.40 -10.32 -10.19
N GLY A 290 31.09 -11.37 -9.73
CA GLY A 290 32.46 -11.73 -10.12
C GLY A 290 33.49 -11.16 -9.12
N GLY A 291 34.62 -11.80 -8.81
CA GLY A 291 35.12 -13.13 -9.14
C GLY A 291 36.36 -13.44 -8.28
N GLY A 292 36.91 -14.66 -8.34
CA GLY A 292 38.13 -15.05 -7.59
C GLY A 292 38.28 -16.56 -7.40
N PHE A 293 39.47 -17.12 -7.68
CA PHE A 293 39.67 -18.57 -7.79
C PHE A 293 39.97 -19.29 -6.47
N ASN A 294 39.41 -20.49 -6.32
CA ASN A 294 39.86 -21.63 -5.51
C ASN A 294 40.88 -21.37 -4.36
N ALA A 295 40.36 -21.22 -3.13
CA ALA A 295 41.11 -21.49 -1.91
C ALA A 295 40.25 -22.33 -0.94
N VAL A 296 40.52 -23.64 -0.87
CA VAL A 296 39.78 -24.61 -0.02
C VAL A 296 39.96 -24.45 1.50
N ASN A 297 40.57 -23.36 1.97
CA ASN A 297 40.77 -23.01 3.38
C ASN A 297 40.90 -21.47 3.51
N ALA A 298 39.77 -20.75 3.56
CA ALA A 298 39.76 -19.31 3.80
C ALA A 298 38.53 -18.91 4.64
N ASP A 299 38.75 -18.33 5.82
CA ASP A 299 37.70 -17.85 6.71
C ASP A 299 37.12 -16.49 6.23
N GLY A 300 36.43 -16.53 5.09
CA GLY A 300 35.72 -15.37 4.52
C GLY A 300 34.35 -15.16 5.17
N GLY A 301 34.03 -13.90 5.49
CA GLY A 301 32.66 -13.51 5.85
C GLY A 301 31.76 -13.33 4.62
N GLY A 302 30.45 -13.55 4.78
CA GLY A 302 29.46 -13.09 3.80
C GLY A 302 29.36 -11.56 3.74
N GLY A 303 28.72 -11.03 2.69
CA GLY A 303 28.46 -9.60 2.58
C GLY A 303 27.38 -9.13 3.56
N GLY A 304 27.45 -7.89 4.05
CA GLY A 304 26.42 -7.31 4.92
C GLY A 304 25.12 -7.02 4.16
N GLY A 305 23.98 -6.93 4.87
CA GLY A 305 22.71 -6.45 4.31
C GLY A 305 22.64 -4.91 4.27
N GLY A 306 21.84 -4.37 3.34
CA GLY A 306 21.66 -2.92 3.16
C GLY A 306 20.70 -2.27 4.16
N GLY A 307 20.84 -0.94 4.34
CA GLY A 307 19.98 -0.12 5.20
C GLY A 307 18.62 0.24 4.59
N SER A 308 17.66 0.59 5.46
CA SER A 308 16.27 0.92 5.08
C SER A 308 15.79 2.26 5.66
N TYR A 309 14.77 2.87 5.05
CA TYR A 309 14.18 4.14 5.48
C TYR A 309 12.68 4.22 5.22
N ASN A 310 11.98 4.92 6.11
CA ASN A 310 10.54 5.12 6.04
C ASN A 310 10.21 6.50 6.62
N ALA A 311 9.71 7.40 5.77
CA ALA A 311 9.28 8.75 6.17
C ALA A 311 7.78 8.81 6.53
N GLY A 312 7.06 7.69 6.48
CA GLY A 312 5.61 7.62 6.62
C GLY A 312 5.14 7.48 8.06
N SER A 313 3.84 7.69 8.29
CA SER A 313 3.17 7.29 9.53
C SER A 313 2.80 5.81 9.51
N SER A 314 2.30 5.28 10.63
CA SER A 314 1.74 3.92 10.73
C SER A 314 2.69 2.81 10.24
N GLN A 315 3.97 2.93 10.61
CA GLN A 315 5.04 2.12 10.03
C GLN A 315 4.97 0.64 10.43
N VAL A 316 5.20 -0.25 9.48
CA VAL A 316 5.45 -1.68 9.69
C VAL A 316 6.74 -2.04 8.97
N ASN A 317 7.80 -2.26 9.75
CA ASN A 317 9.16 -2.48 9.24
C ASN A 317 9.69 -3.81 9.78
N THR A 318 10.08 -4.74 8.91
CA THR A 318 10.55 -6.09 9.25
C THR A 318 11.85 -6.42 8.52
N ALA A 319 12.88 -6.84 9.25
CA ALA A 319 14.15 -7.28 8.67
C ALA A 319 14.04 -8.70 8.11
N GLY A 320 14.83 -9.02 7.08
CA GLY A 320 15.00 -10.39 6.59
C GLY A 320 13.72 -11.12 6.10
N VAL A 321 13.00 -10.52 5.16
CA VAL A 321 11.75 -11.05 4.57
C VAL A 321 11.84 -11.32 3.07
N GLY A 322 12.60 -10.52 2.31
CA GLY A 322 12.70 -10.60 0.85
C GLY A 322 13.51 -11.81 0.38
N THR A 323 12.89 -12.73 -0.36
CA THR A 323 13.45 -14.04 -0.75
C THR A 323 13.79 -14.20 -2.23
N GLY A 324 13.42 -13.25 -3.09
CA GLY A 324 13.70 -13.26 -4.53
C GLY A 324 14.17 -11.89 -5.01
N ASP A 325 13.65 -11.45 -6.16
CA ASP A 325 13.68 -10.04 -6.52
C ASP A 325 12.90 -9.18 -5.50
N GLY A 326 13.08 -7.87 -5.58
CA GLY A 326 12.34 -6.92 -4.78
C GLY A 326 10.86 -6.84 -5.17
N GLN A 327 10.09 -6.12 -4.36
CA GLN A 327 8.70 -5.77 -4.66
C GLN A 327 8.40 -4.36 -4.17
N VAL A 328 7.49 -3.66 -4.84
CA VAL A 328 6.82 -2.48 -4.29
C VAL A 328 5.32 -2.66 -4.44
N THR A 329 4.55 -2.39 -3.39
CA THR A 329 3.09 -2.34 -3.41
C THR A 329 2.63 -0.98 -2.91
N ILE A 330 1.76 -0.31 -3.68
CA ILE A 330 1.16 0.98 -3.34
C ILE A 330 -0.36 0.79 -3.31
N SER A 331 -0.99 1.09 -2.18
CA SER A 331 -2.45 1.15 -2.02
C SER A 331 -2.88 2.59 -1.75
N PHE A 332 -3.58 3.18 -2.73
CA PHE A 332 -4.15 4.52 -2.67
C PHE A 332 -5.50 4.55 -1.97
N SER A 333 -5.74 5.58 -1.17
CA SER A 333 -7.00 5.84 -0.46
C SER A 333 -7.37 7.33 -0.51
N GLY A 334 -8.68 7.60 -0.42
CA GLY A 334 -9.27 8.93 -0.65
C GLY A 334 -10.66 9.08 -0.04
N LEU A 335 -10.87 8.42 1.10
CA LEU A 335 -12.08 8.37 1.92
C LEU A 335 -11.77 8.94 3.30
#